data_AF-X6FQN8-F1
#
_entry.id   AF-X6FQN8-F1
#
_cell.length_a   1.000
_cell.length_b   1.000
_cell.length_c   1.000
_cell.angle_alpha   90.00
_cell.angle_beta   90.00
_cell.angle_gamma   90.00
#
_symmetry.space_group_name_H-M   'P 1'
#
loop_
_entity.id
_entity.type
_entity.pdbx_description
1 polymer ?
#
loop_
_entity_poly.entity_id
_entity_poly.type
_entity_poly.pdbx_seq_one_letter_code
_entity_poly.pdbx_strand_id
1 'polypeptide(L)'
;MHKFGPVINRCFLEWAAEVTQRVEYPRIIMNPPFSEVHRHLAAALSLLGRGGHEHPAVLVALVPITFDHPQAETLEILPADTFATARVHTKIIRVSNA
;
A
#
# COMPACT_ATOMS: atom_id res chain seq x y z
N MET A 1 11.57 -14.19 -15.55
CA MET A 1 11.22 -13.89 -14.14
C MET A 1 12.17 -12.81 -13.66
N HIS A 2 11.68 -11.60 -13.42
CA HIS A 2 12.53 -10.52 -12.91
C HIS A 2 12.96 -10.89 -11.49
N LYS A 3 14.27 -10.81 -11.19
CA LYS A 3 14.74 -10.96 -9.81
C LYS A 3 14.25 -9.73 -9.05
N PHE A 4 13.53 -9.95 -7.96
CA PHE A 4 13.31 -8.87 -6.99
C PHE A 4 14.69 -8.37 -6.53
N GLY A 5 14.78 -7.07 -6.23
CA GLY A 5 15.97 -6.50 -5.59
C GLY A 5 16.15 -7.05 -4.17
N PRO A 6 16.79 -6.30 -3.25
CA PRO A 6 16.86 -6.70 -1.84
C PRO A 6 15.47 -7.05 -1.29
N VAL A 7 15.33 -8.26 -0.73
CA VAL A 7 14.08 -8.73 -0.12
C VAL A 7 14.24 -8.68 1.40
N ILE A 8 13.29 -8.03 2.07
CA ILE A 8 13.25 -7.93 3.53
C ILE A 8 12.11 -8.81 4.03
N ASN A 9 12.45 -9.88 4.76
CA ASN A 9 11.48 -10.80 5.34
C ASN A 9 11.29 -10.47 6.84
N ARG A 10 10.46 -9.46 7.13
CA ARG A 10 10.16 -8.97 8.49
C ARG A 10 8.72 -8.47 8.56
N CYS A 11 8.22 -8.21 9.77
CA CYS A 11 6.97 -7.48 9.96
C CYS A 11 7.08 -6.07 9.36
N PHE A 12 6.15 -5.71 8.46
CA PHE A 12 6.17 -4.42 7.78
C PHE A 12 6.05 -3.24 8.74
N LEU A 13 5.20 -3.33 9.76
CA LEU A 13 5.00 -2.22 10.71
C LEU A 13 6.27 -1.94 11.54
N GLU A 14 6.97 -3.00 11.98
CA GLU A 14 8.25 -2.86 12.68
C GLU A 14 9.32 -2.26 11.78
N TRP A 15 9.41 -2.75 10.54
CA TRP A 15 10.33 -2.22 9.54
C TRP A 15 10.05 -0.73 9.27
N ALA A 16 8.80 -0.36 9.03
CA ALA A 16 8.40 1.01 8.73
C ALA A 16 8.73 1.96 9.89
N ALA A 17 8.51 1.54 11.13
CA ALA A 17 8.86 2.32 12.31
C ALA A 17 10.38 2.53 12.45
N GLU A 18 11.19 1.54 12.09
CA GLU A 18 12.66 1.60 12.16
C GLU A 18 13.26 2.57 11.13
N VAL A 19 12.69 2.60 9.92
CA VAL A 19 13.24 3.35 8.78
C VAL A 19 12.54 4.67 8.48
N THR A 20 11.43 4.97 9.17
CA THR A 20 10.71 6.24 8.97
C THR A 20 11.66 7.44 9.11
N GLN A 21 11.46 8.48 8.29
CA GLN A 21 12.33 9.67 8.19
C GLN A 21 13.75 9.42 7.66
N ARG A 22 14.16 8.16 7.40
CA ARG A 22 15.47 7.82 6.80
C ARG A 22 15.36 7.40 5.35
N VAL A 23 14.20 6.91 4.95
CA VAL A 23 13.92 6.43 3.60
C VAL A 23 12.62 7.02 3.08
N GLU A 24 12.57 7.25 1.77
CA GLU A 24 11.36 7.59 1.04
C GLU A 24 11.18 6.62 -0.11
N TYR A 25 9.97 6.11 -0.27
CA TYR A 25 9.59 5.29 -1.41
C TYR A 25 8.67 6.09 -2.33
N PRO A 26 9.05 6.33 -3.60
CA PRO A 26 8.21 7.04 -4.56
C PRO A 26 7.03 6.21 -5.04
N ARG A 27 7.09 4.88 -4.91
CA ARG A 27 6.09 3.93 -5.41
C ARG A 27 5.92 2.82 -4.39
N ILE A 28 4.72 2.67 -3.86
CA ILE A 28 4.36 1.58 -2.95
C ILE A 28 3.18 0.82 -3.54
N ILE A 29 3.29 -0.51 -3.61
CA ILE A 29 2.19 -1.41 -3.95
C ILE A 29 2.03 -2.38 -2.78
N MET A 30 0.82 -2.51 -2.25
CA MET A 30 0.59 -3.38 -1.09
C MET A 30 -0.77 -4.10 -1.09
N ASN A 31 -0.76 -5.31 -0.55
CA ASN A 31 -1.94 -6.07 -0.16
C ASN A 31 -1.88 -6.28 1.37
N PRO A 32 -2.25 -5.26 2.17
CA PRO A 32 -2.16 -5.32 3.62
C PRO A 32 -3.15 -6.35 4.20
N PRO A 33 -2.85 -6.91 5.38
CA PRO A 33 -3.83 -7.70 6.12
C PRO A 33 -5.05 -6.83 6.46
N PHE A 34 -6.26 -7.35 6.19
CA PHE A 34 -7.49 -6.55 6.26
C PHE A 34 -7.81 -6.03 7.66
N SER A 35 -7.54 -6.81 8.71
CA SER A 35 -7.76 -6.40 10.11
C SER A 35 -6.90 -5.20 10.52
N GLU A 36 -5.80 -4.94 9.83
CA GLU A 36 -4.85 -3.89 10.18
C GLU A 36 -4.61 -2.89 9.04
N VAL A 37 -5.53 -2.84 8.07
CA VAL A 37 -5.40 -2.03 6.86
C VAL A 37 -5.10 -0.56 7.17
N HIS A 38 -5.75 0.04 8.17
CA HIS A 38 -5.51 1.43 8.56
C HIS A 38 -4.08 1.65 9.07
N ARG A 39 -3.56 0.73 9.91
CA ARG A 39 -2.20 0.84 10.45
C ARG A 39 -1.15 0.68 9.36
N HIS A 40 -1.36 -0.27 8.45
CA HIS A 40 -0.46 -0.51 7.33
C HIS A 40 -0.47 0.64 6.34
N LEU A 41 -1.63 1.20 6.01
CA LEU A 41 -1.72 2.34 5.11
C LEU A 41 -1.07 3.58 5.73
N ALA A 42 -1.31 3.88 7.01
CA ALA A 42 -0.67 5.00 7.70
C ALA A 42 0.87 4.86 7.73
N ALA A 43 1.38 3.66 8.03
CA ALA A 43 2.82 3.37 7.99
C ALA A 43 3.39 3.55 6.58
N ALA A 44 2.71 3.03 5.54
CA ALA A 44 3.14 3.19 4.16
C ALA A 44 3.12 4.65 3.71
N LEU A 45 2.11 5.43 4.08
CA LEU A 45 2.04 6.87 3.82
C LEU A 45 3.16 7.64 4.51
N SER A 46 3.59 7.22 5.71
CA SER A 46 4.75 7.84 6.40
C SER A 46 6.08 7.64 5.67
N LEU A 47 6.16 6.64 4.79
CA LEU A 47 7.33 6.33 3.97
C LEU A 47 7.16 6.82 2.52
N LEU A 48 5.99 7.36 2.16
CA LEU A 48 5.67 7.78 0.81
C LEU A 48 6.24 9.19 0.56
N GLY A 49 7.23 9.27 -0.29
CA GLY A 49 7.92 10.52 -0.64
C GLY A 49 8.53 10.44 -2.03
N ARG A 50 8.85 11.59 -2.64
CA ARG A 50 9.31 11.62 -4.04
C ARG A 50 10.66 10.91 -4.21
N GLY A 51 11.50 10.81 -3.17
CA GLY A 51 12.79 10.11 -3.27
C GLY A 51 13.67 10.65 -4.42
N GLY A 52 13.57 11.95 -4.71
CA GLY A 52 14.26 12.61 -5.83
C GLY A 52 13.63 12.44 -7.22
N HIS A 53 12.45 11.81 -7.33
CA HIS A 53 11.74 11.67 -8.60
C HIS A 53 10.95 12.94 -9.00
N GLU A 54 10.90 13.20 -10.31
CA GLU A 54 10.12 14.31 -10.89
C GLU A 54 8.61 14.13 -10.74
N HIS A 55 8.12 12.89 -10.71
CA HIS A 55 6.69 12.61 -10.57
C HIS A 55 6.25 12.50 -9.10
N PRO A 56 4.98 12.81 -8.80
CA PRO A 56 4.35 12.56 -7.51
C PRO A 56 4.59 11.15 -6.98
N ALA A 57 4.71 11.02 -5.66
CA ALA A 57 4.80 9.71 -5.03
C ALA A 57 3.41 9.05 -5.02
N VAL A 58 3.36 7.75 -5.34
CA VAL A 58 2.10 7.01 -5.51
C VAL A 58 2.09 5.74 -4.67
N LEU A 59 1.02 5.58 -3.90
CA LEU A 59 0.67 4.35 -3.22
C LEU A 59 -0.54 3.71 -3.91
N VAL A 60 -0.46 2.41 -4.18
CA VAL A 60 -1.58 1.57 -4.62
C VAL A 60 -1.79 0.45 -3.61
N ALA A 61 -3.01 0.33 -3.09
CA ALA A 61 -3.35 -0.69 -2.11
C ALA A 61 -4.61 -1.47 -2.49
N LEU A 62 -4.59 -2.77 -2.20
CA LEU A 62 -5.78 -3.61 -2.16
C LEU A 62 -6.39 -3.54 -0.75
N VAL A 63 -7.64 -3.10 -0.65
CA VAL A 63 -8.31 -2.85 0.64
C VAL A 63 -9.71 -3.46 0.66
N PRO A 64 -10.32 -3.69 1.84
CA PRO A 64 -11.73 -4.04 1.95
C PRO A 64 -12.61 -3.01 1.24
N ILE A 65 -13.73 -3.43 0.63
CA ILE A 65 -14.62 -2.52 -0.10
C ILE A 65 -15.15 -1.35 0.77
N THR A 66 -15.32 -1.60 2.07
CA THR A 66 -15.78 -0.64 3.08
C THR A 66 -14.69 0.30 3.58
N PHE A 67 -13.42 0.08 3.20
CA PHE A 67 -12.33 0.96 3.60
C PHE A 67 -12.52 2.33 2.98
N ASP A 68 -12.39 3.38 3.80
CA ASP A 68 -12.51 4.76 3.36
C ASP A 68 -11.30 5.58 3.82
N HIS A 69 -10.83 6.45 2.95
CA HIS A 69 -9.71 7.34 3.23
C HIS A 69 -9.85 8.62 2.40
N PRO A 70 -9.74 9.82 3.01
CA PRO A 70 -10.10 11.08 2.37
C PRO A 70 -9.25 11.43 1.15
N GLN A 71 -8.02 10.92 1.08
CA GLN A 71 -7.09 11.15 -0.02
C GLN A 71 -7.03 9.98 -1.02
N ALA A 72 -7.87 8.95 -0.83
CA ALA A 72 -7.85 7.76 -1.68
C ALA A 72 -8.86 7.86 -2.81
N GLU A 73 -8.38 7.65 -4.03
CA GLU A 73 -9.19 7.42 -5.21
C GLU A 73 -9.42 5.92 -5.38
N THR A 74 -10.66 5.49 -5.65
CA THR A 74 -10.94 4.10 -6.02
C THR A 74 -10.62 3.91 -7.49
N LEU A 75 -9.67 3.02 -7.81
CA LEU A 75 -9.32 2.67 -9.17
C LEU A 75 -10.23 1.56 -9.73
N GLU A 76 -10.52 0.55 -8.91
CA GLU A 76 -11.27 -0.63 -9.34
C GLU A 76 -11.95 -1.31 -8.15
N ILE A 77 -13.19 -1.78 -8.32
CA ILE A 77 -13.86 -2.66 -7.36
C ILE A 77 -13.76 -4.08 -7.90
N LEU A 78 -13.19 -5.00 -7.12
CA LEU A 78 -12.93 -6.36 -7.58
C LEU A 78 -14.15 -7.28 -7.34
N PRO A 79 -14.43 -8.21 -8.26
CA PRO A 79 -15.43 -9.26 -8.07
C PRO A 79 -15.18 -10.09 -6.81
N ALA A 80 -16.25 -10.58 -6.17
CA ALA A 80 -16.17 -11.34 -4.91
C ALA A 80 -15.50 -12.73 -5.06
N ASP A 81 -15.33 -13.20 -6.29
CA ASP A 81 -14.67 -14.45 -6.68
C ASP A 81 -13.22 -14.25 -7.15
N THR A 82 -12.68 -13.03 -7.05
CA THR A 82 -11.28 -12.73 -7.41
C THR A 82 -10.28 -13.55 -6.60
N PHE A 83 -10.57 -13.81 -5.32
CA PHE A 83 -9.72 -14.62 -4.45
C PHE A 83 -10.27 -16.04 -4.34
N ALA A 84 -9.61 -16.98 -5.01
CA ALA A 84 -10.04 -18.38 -5.12
C ALA A 84 -10.33 -19.07 -3.76
N THR A 85 -9.64 -18.65 -2.70
CA THR A 85 -9.71 -19.28 -1.37
C THR A 85 -10.45 -18.44 -0.33
N ALA A 86 -10.93 -17.23 -0.67
CA ALA A 86 -11.55 -16.33 0.29
C ALA A 86 -12.62 -15.46 -0.38
N ARG A 87 -13.86 -15.56 0.11
CA ARG A 87 -14.95 -14.68 -0.35
C ARG A 87 -14.81 -13.32 0.33
N VAL A 88 -14.00 -12.45 -0.25
CA VAL A 88 -13.74 -11.11 0.26
C VAL A 88 -14.09 -10.06 -0.79
N HIS A 89 -14.78 -9.01 -0.37
CA HIS A 89 -15.11 -7.88 -1.24
C HIS A 89 -14.03 -6.82 -1.05
N THR A 90 -13.32 -6.52 -2.13
CA THR A 90 -12.13 -5.66 -2.11
C THR A 90 -12.18 -4.64 -3.23
N LYS A 91 -11.39 -3.58 -3.08
CA LYS A 91 -11.17 -2.57 -4.10
C LYS A 91 -9.70 -2.19 -4.13
N ILE A 92 -9.24 -1.72 -5.28
CA ILE A 92 -7.93 -1.12 -5.47
C ILE A 92 -8.09 0.39 -5.30
N ILE A 93 -7.27 0.98 -4.43
CA ILE A 93 -7.20 2.42 -4.24
C ILE A 93 -5.85 2.97 -4.63
N ARG A 94 -5.82 4.27 -4.97
CA ARG A 94 -4.62 5.08 -5.18
C ARG A 94 -4.60 6.25 -4.21
N VAL A 95 -3.44 6.51 -3.62
CA VAL A 95 -3.14 7.75 -2.90
C VAL A 95 -1.92 8.39 -3.55
N SER A 96 -2.01 9.68 -3.89
CA SER A 96 -0.91 10.44 -4.51
C SER A 96 -0.56 11.64 -3.64
N ASN A 97 0.72 11.82 -3.32
CA ASN A 97 1.22 13.04 -2.67
C ASN A 97 1.77 13.98 -3.74
N ALA A 98 1.26 15.21 -3.77
CA ALA A 98 1.72 16.28 -4.67
C ALA A 98 3.21 16.62 -4.49
#